data_AF-A0A969MUS5-F1
#
_entry.id   AF-A0A969MUS5-F1
#
_cell.length_a   1.000
_cell.length_b   1.000
_cell.length_c   1.000
_cell.angle_alpha   90.00
_cell.angle_beta   90.00
_cell.angle_gamma   90.00
#
_symmetry.space_group_name_H-M   'P 1'
#
loop_
_entity.id
_entity.type
_entity.pdbx_description
1 polymer ?
#
loop_
_entity_poly.entity_id
_entity_poly.type
_entity_poly.pdbx_seq_one_letter_code
_entity_poly.pdbx_strand_id
1 'polypeptide(L)'
;LGATPTGRDFQLWKESAQSGGNQITTDQAARLIYEIYTQQAISPLASKKIAYLLTRNLNPEKWQNDELNSVEGFLSESLPTTVYFGSKIGYTSRSRQEVAFIKTGDGQTAYILTVFGVDPTYAENKQIFPQLSRYIFDQMSGATPISSPASSEIKTQ
;
A
#
# COMPACT_ATOMS: atom_id res chain seq x y z
N LEU A 1 -23.70 -3.22 0.78
CA LEU A 1 -23.75 -2.65 -0.59
C LEU A 1 -23.14 -3.66 -1.55
N GLY A 2 -23.85 -4.06 -2.60
CA GLY A 2 -23.28 -4.89 -3.67
C GLY A 2 -24.36 -5.69 -4.38
N ALA A 3 -24.88 -5.17 -5.50
CA ALA A 3 -25.72 -5.96 -6.39
C ALA A 3 -24.91 -7.15 -6.93
N THR A 4 -25.51 -8.34 -6.95
CA THR A 4 -24.90 -9.50 -7.58
C THR A 4 -24.64 -9.18 -9.05
N PRO A 5 -23.43 -9.42 -9.59
CA PRO A 5 -23.16 -9.16 -11.00
C PRO A 5 -24.16 -9.92 -11.89
N THR A 6 -24.63 -9.29 -12.96
CA THR A 6 -25.58 -9.88 -13.93
C THR A 6 -25.04 -9.74 -15.36
N GLY A 7 -25.63 -10.47 -16.31
CA GLY A 7 -25.29 -10.34 -17.73
C GLY A 7 -23.83 -10.73 -18.04
N ARG A 8 -23.17 -9.95 -18.90
CA ARG A 8 -21.80 -10.25 -19.35
C ARG A 8 -20.78 -10.18 -18.22
N ASP A 9 -20.95 -9.29 -17.26
CA ASP A 9 -20.07 -9.19 -16.10
C ASP A 9 -20.17 -10.45 -15.23
N PHE A 10 -21.35 -11.06 -15.12
CA PHE A 10 -21.52 -12.35 -14.42
C PHE A 10 -20.91 -13.53 -15.19
N GLN A 11 -21.00 -13.51 -16.52
CA GLN A 11 -20.37 -14.53 -17.37
C GLN A 11 -18.85 -14.46 -17.27
N LEU A 12 -18.29 -13.26 -17.42
CA LEU A 12 -16.87 -13.00 -17.21
C LEU A 12 -16.45 -13.28 -15.78
N TRP A 13 -17.28 -12.99 -14.77
CA TRP A 13 -16.98 -13.36 -13.39
C TRP A 13 -16.96 -14.88 -13.20
N LYS A 14 -17.88 -15.64 -13.80
CA LYS A 14 -17.85 -17.11 -13.75
C LYS A 14 -16.62 -17.70 -14.45
N GLU A 15 -16.28 -17.19 -15.62
CA GLU A 15 -15.11 -17.60 -16.39
C GLU A 15 -13.81 -17.16 -15.71
N SER A 16 -13.75 -15.95 -15.18
CA SER A 16 -12.59 -15.42 -14.44
C SER A 16 -12.44 -16.02 -13.06
N ALA A 17 -13.52 -16.36 -12.36
CA ALA A 17 -13.46 -17.13 -11.12
C ALA A 17 -12.87 -18.52 -11.36
N GLN A 18 -13.05 -19.08 -12.56
CA GLN A 18 -12.38 -20.31 -12.98
C GLN A 18 -10.91 -20.08 -13.40
N SER A 19 -10.51 -18.86 -13.79
CA SER A 19 -9.13 -18.51 -14.18
C SER A 19 -8.33 -17.70 -13.15
N GLY A 20 -8.87 -17.47 -11.95
CA GLY A 20 -8.19 -16.80 -10.84
C GLY A 20 -8.37 -15.27 -10.75
N GLY A 21 -9.37 -14.69 -11.41
CA GLY A 21 -9.80 -13.29 -11.27
C GLY A 21 -8.91 -12.24 -11.94
N ASN A 22 -9.01 -10.98 -11.50
CA ASN A 22 -8.11 -9.91 -11.94
C ASN A 22 -6.72 -10.09 -11.33
N GLN A 23 -5.69 -10.15 -12.16
CA GLN A 23 -4.31 -10.41 -11.73
C GLN A 23 -3.36 -9.31 -12.20
N ILE A 24 -2.39 -8.99 -11.34
CA ILE A 24 -1.26 -8.12 -11.61
C ILE A 24 -0.09 -8.58 -10.73
N THR A 25 1.14 -8.49 -11.23
CA THR A 25 2.34 -8.79 -10.42
C THR A 25 2.82 -7.54 -9.67
N THR A 26 3.65 -7.74 -8.65
CA THR A 26 4.29 -6.63 -7.92
C THR A 26 5.12 -5.75 -8.84
N ASP A 27 5.80 -6.35 -9.83
CA ASP A 27 6.62 -5.64 -10.82
C ASP A 27 5.77 -4.78 -11.77
N GLN A 28 4.63 -5.31 -12.23
CA GLN A 28 3.69 -4.54 -13.07
C GLN A 28 3.12 -3.35 -12.31
N ALA A 29 2.72 -3.53 -11.05
CA ALA A 29 2.23 -2.46 -10.21
C ALA A 29 3.32 -1.41 -9.91
N ALA A 30 4.54 -1.85 -9.60
CA ALA A 30 5.68 -0.97 -9.37
C ALA A 30 6.01 -0.15 -10.63
N ARG A 31 6.03 -0.80 -11.80
CA ARG A 31 6.29 -0.16 -13.09
C ARG A 31 5.24 0.91 -13.41
N LEU A 32 3.95 0.62 -13.20
CA LEU A 32 2.89 1.60 -13.43
C LEU A 32 3.05 2.82 -12.51
N ILE A 33 3.34 2.61 -11.23
CA ILE A 33 3.57 3.70 -10.29
C ILE A 33 4.81 4.51 -10.67
N TYR A 34 5.89 3.86 -11.11
CA TYR A 34 7.06 4.52 -11.66
C TYR A 34 6.70 5.41 -12.85
N GLU A 35 5.92 4.91 -13.81
CA GLU A 35 5.49 5.66 -14.98
C GLU A 35 4.57 6.85 -14.61
N ILE A 36 3.72 6.70 -13.60
CA ILE A 36 2.90 7.81 -13.09
C ILE A 36 3.80 8.90 -12.48
N TYR A 37 4.71 8.55 -11.57
CA TYR A 37 5.53 9.53 -10.87
C TYR A 37 6.65 10.13 -11.72
N THR A 38 7.07 9.44 -12.79
CA THR A 38 7.99 9.97 -13.81
C THR A 38 7.28 10.62 -15.01
N GLN A 39 5.95 10.74 -14.96
CA GLN A 39 5.12 11.40 -15.99
C GLN A 39 5.13 10.70 -17.36
N GLN A 40 5.40 9.40 -17.39
CA GLN A 40 5.51 8.55 -18.58
C GLN A 40 4.26 7.70 -18.87
N ALA A 41 3.25 7.66 -17.98
CA ALA A 41 2.11 6.77 -18.13
C ALA A 41 1.23 7.10 -19.37
N ILE A 42 0.15 7.89 -19.20
CA ILE A 42 -0.76 8.25 -20.31
C ILE A 42 -0.29 9.56 -20.99
N SER A 43 -0.02 10.57 -20.16
CA SER A 43 0.56 11.86 -20.54
C SER A 43 1.07 12.56 -19.28
N PRO A 44 1.91 13.59 -19.38
CA PRO A 44 2.35 14.34 -18.20
C PRO A 44 1.19 14.95 -17.39
N LEU A 45 0.15 15.46 -18.06
CA LEU A 45 -1.01 16.03 -17.38
C LEU A 45 -1.83 14.95 -16.66
N ALA A 46 -2.10 13.82 -17.31
CA ALA A 46 -2.84 12.72 -16.69
C ALA A 46 -2.06 12.13 -15.50
N SER A 47 -0.75 11.95 -15.65
CA SER A 47 0.12 11.40 -14.61
C SER A 47 0.11 12.26 -13.34
N LYS A 48 0.18 13.59 -13.49
CA LYS A 48 0.06 14.52 -12.34
C LYS A 48 -1.30 14.41 -11.65
N LYS A 49 -2.39 14.29 -12.43
CA LYS A 49 -3.74 14.09 -11.87
C LYS A 49 -3.85 12.77 -11.10
N ILE A 50 -3.29 11.68 -11.64
CA ILE A 50 -3.28 10.38 -10.98
C ILE A 50 -2.44 10.44 -9.69
N ALA A 51 -1.23 11.01 -9.73
CA ALA A 51 -0.39 11.17 -8.56
C ALA A 51 -1.09 11.98 -7.45
N TYR A 52 -1.83 13.03 -7.80
CA TYR A 52 -2.66 13.78 -6.86
C TYR A 52 -3.72 12.89 -6.20
N LEU A 53 -4.46 12.09 -6.97
CA LEU A 53 -5.49 11.17 -6.45
C LEU A 53 -4.91 10.05 -5.56
N LEU A 54 -3.66 9.66 -5.81
CA LEU A 54 -2.96 8.65 -5.00
C LEU A 54 -2.42 9.21 -3.68
N THR A 55 -2.24 10.53 -3.57
CA THR A 55 -1.58 11.18 -2.42
C THR A 55 -2.39 10.96 -1.14
N ARG A 56 -1.73 10.57 -0.05
CA ARG A 56 -2.35 10.38 1.26
C ARG A 56 -1.85 11.43 2.24
N ASN A 57 -2.75 11.89 3.12
CA ASN A 57 -2.37 12.75 4.23
C ASN A 57 -2.04 11.88 5.44
N LEU A 58 -0.79 11.92 5.88
CA LEU A 58 -0.32 11.09 6.98
C LEU A 58 -0.53 11.71 8.36
N ASN A 59 -0.99 12.96 8.45
CA ASN A 59 -1.31 13.57 9.72
C ASN A 59 -2.44 12.77 10.41
N PRO A 60 -2.21 12.19 11.61
CA PRO A 60 -3.20 11.42 12.35
C PRO A 60 -4.55 12.12 12.50
N GLU A 61 -4.57 13.43 12.70
CA GLU A 61 -5.80 14.24 12.81
C GLU A 61 -6.69 14.18 11.56
N LYS A 62 -6.12 13.81 10.41
CA LYS A 62 -6.82 13.77 9.12
C LYS A 62 -7.37 12.40 8.74
N TRP A 63 -6.85 11.33 9.32
CA TRP A 63 -7.22 9.97 8.93
C TRP A 63 -7.76 9.10 10.06
N GLN A 64 -7.45 9.39 11.33
CA GLN A 64 -7.89 8.55 12.46
C GLN A 64 -9.42 8.48 12.64
N ASN A 65 -10.14 9.50 12.18
CA ASN A 65 -11.61 9.56 12.24
C ASN A 65 -12.28 9.18 10.91
N ASP A 66 -11.53 8.72 9.91
CA ASP A 66 -12.05 8.30 8.61
C ASP A 66 -11.96 6.76 8.53
N GLU A 67 -13.09 6.06 8.64
CA GLU A 67 -13.12 4.59 8.58
C GLU A 67 -12.66 4.02 7.23
N LEU A 68 -12.68 4.83 6.17
CA LEU A 68 -12.24 4.45 4.82
C LEU A 68 -10.82 4.94 4.52
N ASN A 69 -10.09 5.39 5.55
CA ASN A 69 -8.72 5.83 5.39
C ASN A 69 -7.85 4.68 4.84
N SER A 70 -6.91 5.03 3.96
CA SER A 70 -5.93 4.08 3.39
C SER A 70 -4.58 4.19 4.10
N VAL A 71 -4.59 4.50 5.40
CA VAL A 71 -3.39 4.70 6.23
C VAL A 71 -3.28 3.63 7.31
N GLU A 72 -4.33 3.45 8.13
CA GLU A 72 -4.38 2.48 9.22
C GLU A 72 -4.23 1.04 8.69
N GLY A 73 -3.25 0.33 9.23
CA GLY A 73 -2.90 -1.03 8.88
C GLY A 73 -2.19 -1.19 7.54
N PHE A 74 -1.68 -0.10 6.96
CA PHE A 74 -1.05 -0.04 5.64
C PHE A 74 0.36 0.57 5.71
N LEU A 75 1.06 0.61 4.58
CA LEU A 75 2.49 0.97 4.52
C LEU A 75 2.76 2.37 5.08
N SER A 76 1.78 3.28 5.09
CA SER A 76 1.99 4.66 5.55
C SER A 76 1.91 4.86 7.07
N GLU A 77 1.25 3.98 7.83
CA GLU A 77 0.92 4.23 9.24
C GLU A 77 2.17 4.51 10.11
N SER A 78 3.26 3.80 9.86
CA SER A 78 4.51 3.93 10.62
C SER A 78 5.54 4.86 9.99
N LEU A 79 5.18 5.60 8.93
CA LEU A 79 6.09 6.54 8.27
C LEU A 79 5.99 7.95 8.89
N PRO A 80 7.07 8.76 8.83
CA PRO A 80 7.02 10.14 9.31
C PRO A 80 6.02 10.96 8.49
N THR A 81 5.31 11.89 9.12
CA THR A 81 4.31 12.73 8.43
C THR A 81 4.90 13.70 7.41
N THR A 82 6.23 13.86 7.40
CA THR A 82 6.97 14.74 6.49
C THR A 82 7.28 14.10 5.14
N VAL A 83 7.04 12.79 4.97
CA VAL A 83 7.28 12.13 3.68
C VAL A 83 6.18 12.47 2.70
N TYR A 84 6.53 12.58 1.42
CA TYR A 84 5.54 12.51 0.37
C TYR A 84 5.15 11.05 0.16
N PHE A 85 3.86 10.74 0.29
CA PHE A 85 3.34 9.39 0.17
C PHE A 85 2.13 9.35 -0.76
N GLY A 86 2.22 8.52 -1.80
CA GLY A 86 1.07 8.21 -2.63
C GLY A 86 0.94 6.71 -2.83
N SER A 87 -0.27 6.17 -2.64
CA SER A 87 -0.49 4.73 -2.69
C SER A 87 -1.86 4.32 -3.20
N LYS A 88 -1.93 3.06 -3.62
CA LYS A 88 -3.17 2.35 -3.87
C LYS A 88 -3.19 1.05 -3.06
N ILE A 89 -4.20 0.94 -2.19
CA ILE A 89 -4.47 -0.29 -1.42
C ILE A 89 -5.39 -1.25 -2.18
N GLY A 90 -5.24 -2.54 -1.92
CA GLY A 90 -6.19 -3.61 -2.22
C GLY A 90 -6.43 -4.43 -0.97
N TYR A 91 -7.68 -4.55 -0.53
CA TYR A 91 -8.02 -5.23 0.72
C TYR A 91 -9.30 -6.05 0.55
N THR A 92 -9.23 -7.32 0.93
CA THR A 92 -10.35 -8.26 0.97
C THR A 92 -10.20 -9.17 2.19
N SER A 93 -11.16 -10.05 2.45
CA SER A 93 -11.03 -11.07 3.50
C SER A 93 -9.92 -12.11 3.26
N ARG A 94 -9.29 -12.12 2.07
CA ARG A 94 -8.24 -13.08 1.70
C ARG A 94 -6.93 -12.44 1.28
N SER A 95 -6.89 -11.11 1.20
CA SER A 95 -5.69 -10.42 0.72
C SER A 95 -5.56 -9.02 1.28
N ARG A 96 -4.31 -8.62 1.49
CA ARG A 96 -3.89 -7.24 1.78
C ARG A 96 -2.74 -6.90 0.86
N GLN A 97 -2.88 -5.81 0.14
CA GLN A 97 -1.98 -5.43 -0.93
C GLN A 97 -1.83 -3.92 -0.94
N GLU A 98 -0.63 -3.45 -1.25
CA GLU A 98 -0.40 -2.03 -1.46
C GLU A 98 0.80 -1.83 -2.38
N VAL A 99 0.68 -0.83 -3.25
CA VAL A 99 1.83 -0.21 -3.91
C VAL A 99 1.89 1.25 -3.52
N ALA A 100 3.07 1.71 -3.12
CA ALA A 100 3.30 3.07 -2.69
C ALA A 100 4.55 3.67 -3.35
N PHE A 101 4.46 4.95 -3.71
CA PHE A 101 5.60 5.81 -3.98
C PHE A 101 5.89 6.63 -2.71
N ILE A 102 7.13 6.57 -2.24
CA ILE A 102 7.61 7.24 -1.05
C ILE A 102 8.76 8.15 -1.44
N LYS A 103 8.72 9.40 -1.00
CA LYS A 103 9.84 10.33 -1.09
C LYS A 103 10.05 11.02 0.26
N THR A 104 11.28 11.01 0.75
CA THR A 104 11.64 11.66 2.02
C THR A 104 11.39 13.16 1.94
N GLY A 105 11.12 13.80 3.08
CA GLY A 105 10.80 15.23 3.15
C GLY A 105 11.94 16.13 2.65
N ASP A 106 13.19 15.69 2.79
CA ASP A 106 14.38 16.35 2.22
C ASP A 106 14.57 16.07 0.71
N GLY A 107 13.81 15.11 0.16
CA GLY A 107 13.84 14.70 -1.23
C GLY A 107 15.07 13.89 -1.66
N GLN A 108 15.96 13.53 -0.74
CA GLN A 108 17.20 12.80 -1.02
C GLN A 108 16.96 11.34 -1.42
N THR A 109 15.91 10.74 -0.86
CA THR A 109 15.53 9.35 -1.15
C THR A 109 14.12 9.30 -1.71
N ALA A 110 13.94 8.59 -2.83
CA ALA A 110 12.64 8.25 -3.37
C ALA A 110 12.64 6.80 -3.86
N TYR A 111 11.59 6.06 -3.54
CA TYR A 111 11.48 4.65 -3.88
C TYR A 111 10.01 4.23 -4.02
N ILE A 112 9.82 3.06 -4.62
CA ILE A 112 8.52 2.40 -4.72
C ILE A 112 8.59 1.12 -3.89
N LEU A 113 7.58 0.90 -3.06
CA LEU A 113 7.42 -0.34 -2.31
C LEU A 113 6.09 -0.98 -2.71
N THR A 114 6.15 -2.21 -3.19
CA THR A 114 4.99 -3.01 -3.56
C THR A 114 4.97 -4.29 -2.73
N VAL A 115 3.87 -4.55 -2.03
CA VAL A 115 3.73 -5.74 -1.18
C VAL A 115 2.34 -6.33 -1.42
N PHE A 116 2.30 -7.58 -1.90
CA PHE A 116 1.07 -8.34 -2.08
C PHE A 116 1.04 -9.54 -1.14
N GLY A 117 0.16 -9.51 -0.13
CA GLY A 117 -0.16 -10.65 0.72
C GLY A 117 -1.46 -11.28 0.28
N VAL A 118 -1.42 -12.47 -0.32
CA VAL A 118 -2.59 -13.23 -0.80
C VAL A 118 -2.84 -14.42 0.13
N ASP A 119 -3.11 -14.10 1.40
CA ASP A 119 -3.53 -15.07 2.43
C ASP A 119 -4.37 -14.35 3.50
N PRO A 120 -5.39 -14.98 4.11
CA PRO A 120 -6.15 -14.40 5.23
C PRO A 120 -5.27 -13.92 6.38
N THR A 121 -4.14 -14.59 6.65
CA THR A 121 -3.18 -14.18 7.69
C THR A 121 -2.61 -12.78 7.42
N TYR A 122 -2.38 -12.43 6.15
CA TYR A 122 -1.99 -11.06 5.78
C TYR A 122 -3.17 -10.09 5.77
N ALA A 123 -4.37 -10.55 5.41
CA ALA A 123 -5.58 -9.73 5.44
C ALA A 123 -5.89 -9.22 6.86
N GLU A 124 -5.82 -10.12 7.84
CA GLU A 124 -6.16 -9.85 9.25
C GLU A 124 -5.02 -9.15 10.01
N ASN A 125 -3.77 -9.35 9.59
CA ASN A 125 -2.62 -8.71 10.23
C ASN A 125 -2.45 -7.26 9.78
N LYS A 126 -3.03 -6.32 10.54
CA LYS A 126 -2.85 -4.88 10.33
C LYS A 126 -1.41 -4.40 10.57
N GLN A 127 -0.57 -5.15 11.28
CA GLN A 127 0.76 -4.69 11.71
C GLN A 127 1.87 -4.98 10.70
N ILE A 128 1.72 -6.03 9.88
CA ILE A 128 2.81 -6.48 8.99
C ILE A 128 3.19 -5.43 7.94
N PHE A 129 2.24 -4.69 7.37
CA PHE A 129 2.51 -3.64 6.38
C PHE A 129 3.20 -2.42 7.00
N PRO A 130 2.67 -1.83 8.10
CA PRO A 130 3.36 -0.75 8.81
C PRO A 130 4.79 -1.10 9.23
N GLN A 131 4.98 -2.28 9.84
CA GLN A 131 6.30 -2.73 10.33
C GLN A 131 7.30 -2.93 9.19
N LEU A 132 6.88 -3.59 8.11
CA LEU A 132 7.72 -3.79 6.93
C LEU A 132 8.10 -2.44 6.29
N SER A 133 7.15 -1.52 6.15
CA SER A 133 7.39 -0.20 5.58
C SER A 133 8.37 0.63 6.43
N ARG A 134 8.22 0.59 7.76
CA ARG A 134 9.15 1.23 8.70
C ARG A 134 10.57 0.70 8.53
N TYR A 135 10.72 -0.63 8.52
CA TYR A 135 12.01 -1.28 8.35
C TYR A 135 12.70 -0.85 7.06
N ILE A 136 11.98 -0.90 5.92
CA ILE A 136 12.52 -0.49 4.63
C ILE A 136 12.84 1.01 4.61
N PHE A 137 11.99 1.86 5.17
CA PHE A 137 12.26 3.29 5.25
C PHE A 137 13.55 3.58 6.02
N ASP A 138 13.78 2.94 7.16
CA ASP A 138 14.99 3.12 7.96
C ASP A 138 16.24 2.76 7.15
N GLN A 139 16.21 1.61 6.45
CA GLN A 139 17.30 1.19 5.57
C GLN A 139 17.56 2.17 4.41
N MET A 140 16.50 2.70 3.80
CA MET A 140 16.59 3.56 2.61
C MET A 140 16.95 5.02 2.93
N SER A 141 16.56 5.51 4.11
CA SER A 141 16.80 6.91 4.54
C SER A 141 18.09 7.07 5.34
N GLY A 142 18.74 5.97 5.75
CA GLY A 142 19.84 6.02 6.71
C GLY A 142 19.42 6.46 8.10
N ALA A 143 18.11 6.55 8.38
CA ALA A 143 17.59 6.73 9.71
C ALA A 143 17.98 5.51 10.55
N THR A 144 18.56 5.74 11.72
CA THR A 144 18.90 4.63 12.62
C THR A 144 17.60 3.94 13.02
N PRO A 145 17.48 2.60 12.86
CA PRO A 145 16.26 1.90 13.23
C PRO A 145 15.96 2.19 14.71
N ILE A 146 14.72 2.60 14.99
CA ILE A 146 14.23 2.66 16.37
C ILE A 146 14.31 1.22 16.88
N SER A 147 15.15 0.98 17.89
CA SER A 147 15.35 -0.35 18.46
C SER A 147 13.99 -1.01 18.70
N SER A 148 13.80 -2.22 18.14
CA SER A 148 12.63 -3.04 18.45
C SER A 148 12.41 -3.05 19.96
N PRO A 149 11.16 -2.92 20.46
CA PRO A 149 10.92 -3.19 21.86
C PRO A 149 11.41 -4.62 22.13
N ALA A 150 12.29 -4.75 23.11
CA ALA A 150 12.88 -6.01 23.50
C ALA A 150 11.78 -7.08 23.58
N SER A 151 11.99 -8.21 22.88
CA SER A 151 11.15 -9.39 23.03
C SER A 151 11.03 -9.67 24.52
N SER A 152 9.83 -9.48 25.07
CA SER A 152 9.57 -9.86 26.44
C SER A 152 9.81 -11.36 26.53
N GLU A 153 10.74 -11.73 27.41
CA GLU A 153 11.03 -13.12 27.75
C GLU A 153 9.71 -13.82 28.06
N ILE A 154 9.40 -14.85 27.28
CA ILE A 154 8.37 -15.82 27.64
C ILE A 154 8.89 -16.50 28.91
N LYS A 155 8.43 -16.03 30.06
CA LYS A 155 8.53 -16.80 31.30
C LYS A 155 7.49 -17.91 31.24
N THR A 156 7.94 -19.09 30.84
CA THR A 156 7.22 -20.34 31.08
C THR A 156 7.02 -20.50 32.59
N GLN A 157 5.77 -20.53 33.03
CA GLN A 157 5.34 -21.19 34.26
C GLN A 157 4.52 -22.41 33.88
#